data_AF-A0AAD9EXD1-F1
#
_entry.id   AF-A0AAD9EXD1-F1
#
_cell.length_a   1.000
_cell.length_b   1.000
_cell.length_c   1.000
_cell.angle_alpha   90.00
_cell.angle_beta   90.00
_cell.angle_gamma   90.00
#
_symmetry.space_group_name_H-M   'P 1'
#
loop_
_entity.id
_entity.type
_entity.pdbx_description
1 polymer ?
#
loop_
_entity_poly.entity_id
_entity_poly.type
_entity_poly.pdbx_seq_one_letter_code
_entity_poly.pdbx_strand_id
1 'polypeptide(L)'
;MTEELELILSQLTQPDNAVIQQATVQLKQAFKDPAIIPALCAVMSGSQNPQIRQSAAVMLRLRVKKHWKKINPNDRESLKTVVLQAFMQETEHTVQHSLSQLCAMMVKHETPDRWPDLLQLLNQATKSSNPHDRQVGLCC
;
A
#
# COMPACT_ATOMS: atom_id res chain seq x y z
N MET A 1 -16.38 -6.59 -5.70
CA MET A 1 -14.92 -6.70 -5.43
C MET A 1 -14.38 -5.60 -4.53
N THR A 2 -14.34 -4.32 -4.93
CA THR A 2 -13.79 -3.23 -4.08
C THR A 2 -14.60 -3.03 -2.80
N GLU A 3 -15.93 -2.99 -2.91
CA GLU A 3 -16.85 -2.85 -1.77
C GLU A 3 -16.76 -4.00 -0.76
N GLU A 4 -16.65 -5.24 -1.26
CA GLU A 4 -16.44 -6.42 -0.39
C GLU A 4 -15.11 -6.33 0.36
N LEU A 5 -14.09 -5.79 -0.29
CA LEU A 5 -12.78 -5.62 0.32
C LEU A 5 -12.78 -4.55 1.41
N GLU A 6 -13.47 -3.44 1.18
CA GLU A 6 -13.68 -2.40 2.20
C GLU A 6 -14.40 -2.97 3.41
N LEU A 7 -15.40 -3.83 3.20
CA LEU A 7 -16.15 -4.48 4.28
C LEU A 7 -15.24 -5.43 5.09
N ILE A 8 -14.41 -6.23 4.42
CA ILE A 8 -13.41 -7.10 5.07
C ILE A 8 -12.38 -6.26 5.86
N LEU A 9 -11.88 -5.16 5.28
CA LEU A 9 -10.93 -4.28 5.94
C LEU A 9 -11.57 -3.56 7.14
N SER A 10 -12.83 -3.16 7.04
CA SER A 10 -13.60 -2.61 8.16
C SER A 10 -13.74 -3.63 9.29
N GLN A 11 -14.06 -4.88 8.97
CA GLN A 11 -14.11 -5.97 9.95
C GLN A 11 -12.76 -6.21 10.65
N LEU A 12 -11.64 -6.07 9.94
CA LEU A 12 -10.29 -6.18 10.53
C LEU A 12 -9.96 -5.04 11.49
N THR A 13 -10.65 -3.91 11.40
CA THR A 13 -10.48 -2.78 12.33
C THR A 13 -11.35 -2.88 13.58
N GLN A 14 -12.28 -3.85 13.63
CA GLN A 14 -13.11 -4.07 14.80
C GLN A 14 -12.32 -4.74 15.94
N PRO A 15 -12.63 -4.45 17.20
CA PRO A 15 -11.95 -5.07 18.36
C PRO A 15 -12.32 -6.54 18.60
N ASP A 16 -13.18 -7.14 17.77
CA ASP A 16 -13.63 -8.52 17.93
C ASP A 16 -12.67 -9.50 17.21
N ASN A 17 -11.98 -10.32 18.00
CA ASN A 17 -11.03 -11.31 17.49
C ASN A 17 -11.68 -12.36 16.57
N ALA A 18 -12.93 -12.75 16.80
CA ALA A 18 -13.62 -13.74 15.95
C ALA A 18 -13.90 -13.14 14.56
N VAL A 19 -14.35 -11.89 14.53
CA VAL A 19 -14.57 -11.12 13.30
C VAL A 19 -13.25 -10.88 12.55
N ILE A 20 -12.18 -10.48 13.26
CA ILE A 20 -10.85 -10.30 12.67
C ILE A 20 -10.37 -11.62 12.04
N GLN A 21 -10.52 -12.75 12.72
CA GLN A 21 -10.10 -14.05 12.19
C GLN A 21 -10.89 -14.41 10.93
N GLN A 22 -12.21 -14.24 10.94
CA GLN A 22 -13.05 -14.53 9.79
C GLN A 22 -12.71 -13.63 8.59
N ALA A 23 -12.56 -12.33 8.82
CA ALA A 23 -12.14 -11.37 7.81
C ALA A 23 -10.75 -11.70 7.25
N THR A 24 -9.82 -12.14 8.10
CA THR A 24 -8.49 -12.59 7.68
C THR A 24 -8.55 -13.83 6.78
N VAL A 25 -9.47 -14.78 7.05
CA VAL A 25 -9.68 -15.96 6.21
C VAL A 25 -10.25 -15.56 4.85
N GLN A 26 -11.27 -14.71 4.83
CA GLN A 26 -11.84 -14.19 3.58
C GLN A 26 -10.79 -13.45 2.76
N LEU A 27 -9.99 -12.60 3.40
CA LEU A 27 -8.93 -11.89 2.72
C LEU A 27 -7.84 -12.82 2.16
N LYS A 28 -7.44 -13.86 2.92
CA LYS A 28 -6.51 -14.89 2.41
C LYS A 28 -7.06 -15.60 1.19
N GLN A 29 -8.37 -15.80 1.13
CA GLN A 29 -9.03 -16.40 -0.01
C GLN A 29 -9.06 -15.44 -1.21
N ALA A 30 -9.37 -14.16 -0.99
CA ALA A 30 -9.29 -13.11 -2.00
C ALA A 30 -7.85 -12.93 -2.53
N PHE A 31 -6.83 -13.12 -1.69
CA PHE A 31 -5.42 -13.12 -2.09
C PHE A 31 -5.01 -14.25 -3.04
N LYS A 32 -5.86 -15.25 -3.27
CA LYS A 32 -5.62 -16.24 -4.32
C LYS A 32 -5.86 -15.64 -5.70
N ASP A 33 -6.71 -14.64 -5.80
CA ASP A 33 -7.01 -13.93 -7.04
C ASP A 33 -5.92 -12.87 -7.33
N PRO A 34 -5.31 -12.85 -8.53
CA PRO A 34 -4.40 -11.77 -8.92
C PRO A 34 -5.08 -10.39 -8.98
N ALA A 35 -6.39 -10.31 -9.20
CA ALA A 35 -7.15 -9.05 -9.22
C ALA A 35 -7.25 -8.37 -7.85
N ILE A 36 -6.79 -9.02 -6.78
CA ILE A 36 -6.74 -8.44 -5.44
C ILE A 36 -5.82 -7.23 -5.33
N ILE A 37 -4.75 -7.18 -6.13
CA ILE A 37 -3.76 -6.11 -6.13
C ILE A 37 -4.41 -4.78 -6.55
N PRO A 38 -5.01 -4.68 -7.77
CA PRO A 38 -5.67 -3.45 -8.19
C PRO A 38 -6.86 -3.09 -7.29
N ALA A 39 -7.58 -4.07 -6.74
CA ALA A 39 -8.64 -3.82 -5.77
C ALA A 39 -8.13 -3.16 -4.49
N LEU A 40 -7.05 -3.69 -3.88
CA LEU A 40 -6.41 -3.09 -2.69
C LEU A 40 -5.88 -1.68 -2.98
N CYS A 41 -5.30 -1.48 -4.16
CA CYS A 41 -4.86 -0.17 -4.64
C CYS A 41 -6.01 0.83 -4.71
N ALA A 42 -7.14 0.44 -5.30
CA ALA A 42 -8.32 1.29 -5.39
C ALA A 42 -8.88 1.66 -4.00
N VAL A 43 -8.92 0.69 -3.07
CA VAL A 43 -9.35 0.96 -1.68
C VAL A 43 -8.37 1.91 -0.99
N MET A 44 -7.07 1.69 -1.16
CA MET A 44 -6.04 2.51 -0.55
C MET A 44 -6.08 3.96 -1.01
N SER A 45 -6.37 4.24 -2.28
CA SER A 45 -6.48 5.61 -2.81
C SER A 45 -7.88 6.22 -2.68
N GLY A 46 -8.94 5.40 -2.65
CA GLY A 46 -10.33 5.86 -2.76
C GLY A 46 -11.16 5.82 -1.49
N SER A 47 -10.74 5.09 -0.45
CA SER A 47 -11.54 4.96 0.78
C SER A 47 -11.56 6.27 1.58
N GLN A 48 -12.73 6.64 2.09
CA GLN A 48 -12.87 7.81 2.97
C GLN A 48 -12.29 7.57 4.38
N ASN A 49 -12.21 6.31 4.82
CA ASN A 49 -11.72 5.96 6.14
C ASN A 49 -10.20 5.74 6.14
N PRO A 50 -9.43 6.49 6.96
CA PRO A 50 -7.97 6.36 6.99
C PRO A 50 -7.50 5.02 7.55
N GLN A 51 -8.23 4.42 8.49
CA GLN A 51 -7.95 3.06 8.99
C GLN A 51 -8.08 1.99 7.88
N ILE A 52 -9.04 2.14 6.98
CA ILE A 52 -9.23 1.23 5.85
C ILE A 52 -8.07 1.43 4.84
N ARG A 53 -7.70 2.69 4.55
CA ARG A 53 -6.55 3.00 3.67
C ARG A 53 -5.25 2.44 4.24
N GLN A 54 -5.00 2.62 5.54
CA GLN A 54 -3.85 2.04 6.24
C GLN A 54 -3.85 0.51 6.15
N SER A 55 -4.98 -0.12 6.43
CA SER A 55 -5.12 -1.59 6.36
C SER A 55 -4.84 -2.10 4.96
N ALA A 56 -5.33 -1.44 3.92
CA ALA A 56 -5.04 -1.78 2.53
C ALA A 56 -3.53 -1.71 2.22
N ALA A 57 -2.85 -0.64 2.66
CA ALA A 57 -1.40 -0.49 2.50
C ALA A 57 -0.62 -1.60 3.23
N VAL A 58 -1.01 -1.94 4.46
CA VAL A 58 -0.40 -3.05 5.24
C VAL A 58 -0.59 -4.39 4.54
N MET A 59 -1.77 -4.62 3.96
CA MET A 59 -2.11 -5.85 3.24
C MET A 59 -1.30 -5.99 1.95
N LEU A 60 -1.16 -4.91 1.17
CA LEU A 60 -0.26 -4.85 0.03
C LEU A 60 1.18 -5.17 0.44
N ARG A 61 1.65 -4.64 1.57
CA ARG A 61 3.01 -4.90 2.08
C ARG A 61 3.22 -6.37 2.42
N LEU A 62 2.26 -7.01 3.09
CA LEU A 62 2.30 -8.45 3.38
C LEU A 62 2.35 -9.27 2.09
N ARG A 63 1.59 -8.86 1.07
CA ARG A 63 1.54 -9.54 -0.21
C ARG A 63 2.83 -9.42 -0.99
N VAL A 64 3.39 -8.22 -1.08
CA VAL A 64 4.72 -7.95 -1.66
C VAL A 64 5.76 -8.81 -0.94
N LYS A 65 5.81 -8.76 0.39
CA LYS A 65 6.80 -9.51 1.19
C LYS A 65 6.73 -11.04 0.96
N LYS A 66 5.54 -11.62 0.84
CA LYS A 66 5.38 -13.09 0.65
C LYS A 66 5.41 -13.55 -0.80
N HIS A 67 4.85 -12.77 -1.72
CA HIS A 67 4.50 -13.21 -3.07
C HIS A 67 5.05 -12.32 -4.18
N TRP A 68 6.04 -11.46 -3.92
CA TRP A 68 6.65 -10.57 -4.93
C TRP A 68 6.91 -11.25 -6.28
N LYS A 69 7.61 -12.39 -6.27
CA LYS A 69 7.99 -13.14 -7.47
C LYS A 69 6.79 -13.66 -8.28
N LYS A 70 5.63 -13.86 -7.65
CA LYS A 70 4.39 -14.32 -8.31
C LYS A 70 3.55 -13.18 -8.89
N ILE A 71 3.83 -11.93 -8.51
CA ILE A 71 3.11 -10.76 -9.06
C ILE A 71 3.65 -10.50 -10.47
N ASN A 72 2.74 -10.31 -11.42
CA ASN A 72 3.08 -10.02 -12.82
C ASN A 72 3.81 -8.66 -12.91
N PRO A 73 4.87 -8.49 -13.71
CA PRO A 73 5.51 -7.19 -13.94
C PRO A 73 4.55 -6.01 -14.17
N ASN A 74 3.48 -6.19 -14.97
CA ASN A 74 2.49 -5.15 -15.21
C ASN A 74 1.77 -4.69 -13.93
N ASP A 75 1.43 -5.64 -13.06
CA ASP A 75 0.81 -5.34 -11.76
C ASP A 75 1.80 -4.66 -10.83
N ARG A 76 3.10 -5.01 -10.91
CA ARG A 76 4.15 -4.34 -10.11
C ARG A 76 4.30 -2.88 -10.53
N GLU A 77 4.38 -2.60 -11.83
CA GLU A 77 4.45 -1.21 -12.31
C GLU A 77 3.22 -0.41 -11.92
N SER A 78 2.03 -0.99 -12.09
CA SER A 78 0.78 -0.36 -11.64
C SER A 78 0.81 -0.09 -10.13
N LEU A 79 1.30 -1.04 -9.33
CA LEU A 79 1.45 -0.87 -7.88
C LEU A 79 2.38 0.30 -7.56
N LYS A 80 3.52 0.43 -8.24
CA LYS A 80 4.48 1.52 -8.03
C LYS A 80 3.80 2.87 -8.25
N THR A 81 3.13 3.04 -9.39
CA THR A 81 2.46 4.29 -9.74
C THR A 81 1.39 4.65 -8.71
N VAL A 82 0.53 3.68 -8.36
CA VAL A 82 -0.55 3.93 -7.39
C VAL A 82 -0.01 4.22 -6.00
N VAL A 83 1.02 3.50 -5.54
CA VAL A 83 1.61 3.74 -4.22
C VAL A 83 2.26 5.12 -4.15
N LEU A 84 2.99 5.55 -5.19
CA LEU A 84 3.56 6.89 -5.25
C LEU A 84 2.46 7.97 -5.24
N GLN A 85 1.42 7.80 -6.06
CA GLN A 85 0.29 8.73 -6.10
C GLN A 85 -0.43 8.82 -4.77
N ALA A 86 -0.76 7.67 -4.17
CA ALA A 86 -1.40 7.62 -2.85
C ALA A 86 -0.51 8.28 -1.79
N PHE A 87 0.80 8.06 -1.84
CA PHE A 87 1.73 8.65 -0.89
C PHE A 87 1.80 10.18 -0.98
N MET A 88 1.69 10.75 -2.18
CA MET A 88 1.62 12.21 -2.39
C MET A 88 0.26 12.81 -2.00
N GLN A 89 -0.84 12.06 -2.20
CA GLN A 89 -2.19 12.52 -1.87
C GLN A 89 -2.51 12.37 -0.38
N GLU A 90 -1.82 11.48 0.33
CA GLU A 90 -2.17 11.19 1.71
C GLU A 90 -1.73 12.28 2.70
N THR A 91 -2.69 12.66 3.54
CA THR A 91 -2.51 13.64 4.61
C THR A 91 -2.25 12.98 5.95
N GLU A 92 -2.72 11.74 6.12
CA GLU A 92 -2.65 11.03 7.39
C GLU A 92 -1.28 10.37 7.61
N HIS A 93 -0.59 10.77 8.69
CA HIS A 93 0.75 10.26 9.01
C HIS A 93 0.80 8.73 9.18
N THR A 94 -0.24 8.10 9.71
CA THR A 94 -0.31 6.64 9.91
C THR A 94 -0.38 5.89 8.57
N VAL A 95 -1.15 6.41 7.62
CA VAL A 95 -1.27 5.83 6.27
C VAL A 95 0.02 6.09 5.50
N GLN A 96 0.56 7.30 5.54
CA GLN A 96 1.86 7.62 4.95
C GLN A 96 2.96 6.71 5.48
N HIS A 97 3.06 6.51 6.80
CA HIS A 97 4.06 5.62 7.35
C HIS A 97 3.93 4.20 6.80
N SER A 98 2.70 3.70 6.66
CA SER A 98 2.43 2.36 6.11
C SER A 98 2.78 2.28 4.62
N LEU A 99 2.50 3.33 3.85
CA LEU A 99 2.89 3.48 2.44
C LEU A 99 4.41 3.54 2.28
N SER A 100 5.11 4.30 3.13
CA SER A 100 6.58 4.38 3.15
C SER A 100 7.20 3.01 3.40
N GLN A 101 6.65 2.27 4.37
CA GLN A 101 7.07 0.89 4.66
C GLN A 101 6.79 -0.06 3.47
N LEU A 102 5.72 0.16 2.72
CA LEU A 102 5.42 -0.59 1.50
C LEU A 102 6.44 -0.27 0.40
N CYS A 103 6.72 1.01 0.14
CA CYS A 103 7.77 1.46 -0.79
C CYS A 103 9.12 0.83 -0.46
N ALA A 104 9.57 0.95 0.79
CA ALA A 104 10.83 0.38 1.24
C ALA A 104 10.88 -1.15 1.05
N MET A 105 9.75 -1.84 1.27
CA MET A 105 9.67 -3.30 1.04
C MET A 105 9.77 -3.66 -0.44
N MET A 106 9.13 -2.88 -1.31
CA MET A 106 9.20 -3.05 -2.76
C MET A 106 10.63 -2.79 -3.27
N VAL A 107 11.27 -1.69 -2.86
CA VAL A 107 12.69 -1.38 -3.18
C VAL A 107 13.64 -2.44 -2.65
N LYS A 108 13.39 -3.04 -1.49
CA LYS A 108 14.22 -4.17 -1.02
C LYS A 108 14.15 -5.38 -1.96
N HIS A 109 13.04 -5.55 -2.67
CA HIS A 109 12.85 -6.62 -3.64
C HIS A 109 13.19 -6.21 -5.07
N GLU A 110 13.26 -4.92 -5.36
CA GLU A 110 13.58 -4.35 -6.66
C GLU A 110 14.91 -3.61 -6.60
N THR A 111 15.90 -4.07 -7.35
CA THR A 111 17.17 -3.35 -7.50
C THR A 111 16.92 -1.87 -7.81
N PRO A 112 17.70 -0.93 -7.23
CA PRO A 112 17.47 0.52 -7.40
C PRO A 112 17.40 0.97 -8.86
N ASP A 113 18.06 0.26 -9.80
CA ASP A 113 17.92 0.47 -11.25
C ASP A 113 16.51 0.28 -11.83
N ARG A 114 15.62 -0.45 -11.15
CA ARG A 114 14.28 -0.80 -11.64
C ARG A 114 13.19 0.15 -11.14
N TRP A 115 13.54 1.20 -10.39
CA TRP A 115 12.57 2.18 -9.91
C TRP A 115 13.13 3.62 -9.88
N PRO A 116 13.47 4.18 -11.05
CA PRO A 116 13.99 5.54 -11.15
C PRO A 116 12.99 6.61 -10.67
N ASP A 117 11.68 6.41 -10.86
CA ASP A 117 10.65 7.36 -10.43
C ASP A 117 10.62 7.58 -8.92
N LEU A 118 10.85 6.54 -8.12
CA LEU A 118 10.93 6.70 -6.66
C LEU A 118 12.15 7.53 -6.28
N LEU A 119 13.31 7.28 -6.89
CA LEU A 119 14.53 8.07 -6.65
C LEU A 119 14.35 9.53 -7.05
N GLN A 120 13.64 9.80 -8.15
CA GLN A 120 13.28 11.17 -8.53
C GLN A 120 12.34 11.80 -7.52
N LEU A 121 11.32 11.07 -7.06
CA LEU A 121 10.38 11.56 -6.07
C LEU A 121 11.08 11.86 -4.74
N LEU A 122 11.95 10.98 -4.24
CA LEU A 122 12.75 11.21 -3.03
C LEU A 122 13.69 12.41 -3.19
N ASN A 123 14.33 12.58 -4.35
CA ASN A 123 15.16 13.75 -4.64
C ASN A 123 14.36 15.05 -4.71
N GLN A 124 13.14 15.02 -5.26
CA GLN A 124 12.27 16.18 -5.26
C GLN A 124 11.76 16.49 -3.86
N ALA A 125 11.41 15.45 -3.10
CA ALA A 125 10.86 15.59 -1.76
C ALA A 125 11.90 16.13 -0.75
N THR A 126 13.16 15.71 -0.88
CA THR A 126 14.29 16.27 -0.10
C THR A 126 14.62 17.72 -0.46
N LYS A 127 14.36 18.14 -1.71
CA LYS A 127 14.54 19.53 -2.18
C LYS A 127 13.31 20.42 -1.94
N SER A 128 12.16 19.83 -1.67
CA SER A 128 10.91 20.55 -1.44
C SER A 128 10.96 21.34 -0.13
N SER A 129 10.44 22.56 -0.16
CA SER A 129 10.31 23.39 1.04
C SER A 129 9.21 22.88 1.98
N ASN A 130 8.34 21.99 1.49
CA ASN A 130 7.20 21.47 2.21
C ASN A 130 7.66 20.44 3.27
N PRO A 131 7.36 20.62 4.57
CA PRO A 131 7.78 19.69 5.62
C PRO A 131 7.22 18.27 5.41
N HIS A 132 6.03 18.17 4.79
CA HIS A 132 5.42 16.89 4.42
C HIS A 132 6.27 16.12 3.40
N ASP A 133 6.75 16.81 2.36
CA ASP A 133 7.63 16.23 1.35
C ASP A 133 9.02 15.89 1.94
N ARG A 134 9.54 16.70 2.84
CA ARG A 134 10.82 16.37 3.51
C ARG A 134 10.70 15.12 4.39
N GLN A 135 9.59 14.95 5.09
CA GLN A 135 9.30 13.74 5.85
C GLN A 135 9.24 12.50 4.95
N VAL A 136 8.61 12.65 3.78
CA VAL A 136 8.52 11.63 2.72
C VAL A 136 9.91 11.20 2.25
N GLY A 137 10.83 12.15 2.01
CA GLY A 137 12.21 11.86 1.64
C GLY A 137 13.05 11.20 2.73
N LEU A 138 12.70 11.40 4.01
CA LEU A 138 13.46 10.90 5.17
C LEU A 138 12.98 9.53 5.68
N CYS A 139 11.73 9.15 5.36
CA CYS A 139 11.08 7.94 5.88
C CYS A 139 11.20 6.70 4.98
N CYS A 140 11.74 6.84 3.77
CA CYS A 140 12.08 5.73 2.86
C CYS A 140 13.56 5.39 2.95
#